data_AF-A0AAU0HNQ2-F1
#
_entry.id   AF-A0AAU0HNQ2-F1
#
_cell.length_a   1.000
_cell.length_b   1.000
_cell.length_c   1.000
_cell.angle_alpha   90.00
_cell.angle_beta   90.00
_cell.angle_gamma   90.00
#
_symmetry.space_group_name_H-M   'P 1'
#
loop_
_entity.id
_entity.type
_entity.pdbx_description
1 polymer ?
#
loop_
_entity_poly.entity_id
_entity_poly.type
_entity_poly.pdbx_seq_one_letter_code
_entity_poly.pdbx_strand_id
1 'polypeptide(L)'
;MRELHTTITDPDALLALEPEELAGTILILLRDRIEREPRPISVHNCISEITSGASSVRGGQGYPPEAREEIALAVTEAFAWLEAQALLVPQPGSTGWSVLSRRARRFQSEEDFRQFQLARCLNRDLLHPAIAEEAWLSFVRGRFASAVFEAMRAVEIAVREAGGLAQKQVGTKLMQAAFGQGGPLRDSEADTAEEDGLMHLFIGAMGSYKNPHSHRNVAMEDAGEAIEIVTLASHLLRIVDARRPAQQEKPPDKV
;
A
#
# COMPACT_ATOMS: atom_id res chain seq x y z
N MET A 1 -2.40 18.62 -23.08
CA MET A 1 -2.96 17.33 -22.74
C MET A 1 -4.07 16.97 -23.74
N ARG A 2 -3.78 16.95 -25.05
CA ARG A 2 -4.83 16.75 -26.09
C ARG A 2 -5.33 15.30 -26.16
N GLU A 3 -4.46 14.36 -25.81
CA GLU A 3 -4.71 12.93 -25.80
C GLU A 3 -5.75 12.56 -24.72
N LEU A 4 -5.95 13.40 -23.71
CA LEU A 4 -6.93 13.15 -22.66
C LEU A 4 -8.37 13.08 -23.20
N HIS A 5 -8.72 13.93 -24.18
CA HIS A 5 -10.02 13.86 -24.85
C HIS A 5 -10.24 12.53 -25.59
N THR A 6 -9.17 11.94 -26.14
CA THR A 6 -9.26 10.63 -26.80
C THR A 6 -9.34 9.47 -25.82
N THR A 7 -8.87 9.66 -24.59
CA THR A 7 -8.92 8.64 -23.52
C THR A 7 -10.23 8.71 -22.74
N ILE A 8 -10.67 9.90 -22.37
CA ILE A 8 -11.92 10.16 -21.63
C ILE A 8 -12.71 11.20 -22.43
N THR A 9 -13.59 10.72 -23.31
CA THR A 9 -14.31 11.60 -24.24
C THR A 9 -15.47 12.34 -23.56
N ASP A 10 -16.08 11.73 -22.55
CA ASP A 10 -17.20 12.30 -21.79
C ASP A 10 -16.69 13.32 -20.74
N PRO A 11 -17.07 14.61 -20.85
CA PRO A 11 -16.73 15.63 -19.86
C PRO A 11 -17.17 15.28 -18.43
N ASP A 12 -18.39 14.75 -18.28
CA ASP A 12 -18.97 14.48 -16.97
C ASP A 12 -18.24 13.32 -16.29
N ALA A 13 -17.84 12.30 -17.08
CA ALA A 13 -17.03 11.20 -16.58
C ALA A 13 -15.63 11.66 -16.14
N LEU A 14 -15.01 12.63 -16.83
CA LEU A 14 -13.73 13.20 -16.41
C LEU A 14 -13.88 13.98 -15.11
N LEU A 15 -14.89 14.83 -15.02
CA LEU A 15 -15.15 15.69 -13.85
C LEU A 15 -15.59 14.89 -12.61
N ALA A 16 -16.06 13.66 -12.78
CA ALA A 16 -16.38 12.75 -11.68
C ALA A 16 -15.14 12.08 -11.05
N LEU A 17 -13.97 12.14 -11.69
CA LEU A 17 -12.73 11.57 -11.17
C LEU A 17 -12.12 12.47 -10.09
N GLU A 18 -11.70 11.86 -8.98
CA GLU A 18 -10.91 12.55 -7.97
C GLU A 18 -9.50 12.90 -8.53
N PRO A 19 -8.81 13.91 -7.96
CA PRO A 19 -7.52 14.37 -8.47
C PRO A 19 -6.48 13.26 -8.65
N GLU A 20 -6.45 12.30 -7.72
CA GLU A 20 -5.53 11.17 -7.76
C GLU A 20 -5.87 10.13 -8.86
N GLU A 21 -7.13 9.96 -9.21
CA GLU A 21 -7.56 9.04 -10.27
C GLU A 21 -7.17 9.62 -11.64
N LEU A 22 -7.53 10.89 -11.86
CA LEU A 22 -7.17 11.62 -13.08
C LEU A 22 -5.65 11.77 -13.23
N ALA A 23 -4.91 11.94 -12.12
CA ALA A 23 -3.44 11.96 -12.11
C ALA A 23 -2.83 10.66 -12.64
N GLY A 24 -3.44 9.51 -12.36
CA GLY A 24 -3.03 8.21 -12.88
C GLY A 24 -3.08 8.18 -14.40
N THR A 25 -4.22 8.52 -14.98
CA THR A 25 -4.40 8.59 -16.44
C THR A 25 -3.45 9.60 -17.08
N ILE A 26 -3.33 10.81 -16.51
CA ILE A 26 -2.42 11.85 -17.01
C ILE A 26 -0.96 11.37 -17.01
N LEU A 27 -0.53 10.66 -15.96
CA LEU A 27 0.82 10.15 -15.84
C LEU A 27 1.17 9.18 -16.98
N ILE A 28 0.26 8.27 -17.31
CA ILE A 28 0.42 7.31 -18.41
C ILE A 28 0.50 8.05 -19.76
N LEU A 29 -0.40 9.02 -19.98
CA LEU A 29 -0.38 9.84 -21.20
C LEU A 29 0.92 10.64 -21.35
N LEU A 30 1.44 11.20 -20.26
CA LEU A 30 2.71 11.94 -20.27
C LEU A 30 3.89 11.03 -20.58
N ARG A 31 3.91 9.81 -20.02
CA ARG A 31 4.96 8.82 -20.32
C ARG A 31 4.95 8.49 -21.81
N ASP A 32 3.80 8.11 -22.36
CA ASP A 32 3.66 7.75 -23.78
C ASP A 32 4.06 8.91 -24.70
N ARG A 33 3.69 10.14 -24.31
CA ARG A 33 4.09 11.36 -25.02
C ARG A 33 5.62 11.53 -25.02
N ILE A 34 6.28 11.34 -23.88
CA ILE A 34 7.74 11.46 -23.74
C ILE A 34 8.48 10.36 -24.51
N GLU A 35 7.94 9.14 -24.55
CA GLU A 35 8.53 8.05 -25.33
C GLU A 35 8.50 8.35 -26.84
N ARG A 36 7.42 8.97 -27.32
CA ARG A 36 7.30 9.40 -28.73
C ARG A 36 8.17 10.62 -29.03
N GLU A 37 8.21 11.59 -28.13
CA GLU A 37 8.94 12.84 -28.29
C GLU A 37 9.65 13.22 -26.97
N PRO A 38 10.94 12.89 -26.81
CA PRO A 38 11.68 13.12 -25.57
C PRO A 38 11.91 14.61 -25.27
N ARG A 39 10.91 15.27 -24.66
CA ARG A 39 10.98 16.68 -24.25
C ARG A 39 10.45 16.90 -22.84
N PRO A 40 10.94 17.93 -22.13
CA PRO A 40 10.37 18.35 -20.85
C PRO A 40 8.89 18.74 -20.97
N ILE A 41 8.17 18.57 -19.87
CA ILE A 41 6.74 18.85 -19.76
C ILE A 41 6.57 20.31 -19.30
N SER A 42 5.72 21.06 -20.00
CA SER A 42 5.21 22.32 -19.49
C SER A 42 3.75 22.12 -19.08
N VAL A 43 3.46 22.27 -17.79
CA VAL A 43 2.10 22.18 -17.24
C VAL A 43 1.22 23.24 -17.89
N HIS A 44 1.71 24.48 -17.99
CA HIS A 44 1.02 25.56 -18.70
C HIS A 44 0.62 25.16 -20.12
N ASN A 45 1.53 24.60 -20.93
CA ASN A 45 1.19 24.15 -22.27
C ASN A 45 0.17 23.00 -22.25
N CYS A 46 0.26 22.10 -21.27
CA CYS A 46 -0.70 21.01 -21.14
C CYS A 46 -2.12 21.49 -20.85
N ILE A 47 -2.27 22.51 -19.99
CA ILE A 47 -3.56 23.16 -19.68
C ILE A 47 -4.05 23.99 -20.88
N SER A 48 -3.16 24.77 -21.51
CA SER A 48 -3.49 25.53 -22.72
C SER A 48 -4.00 24.63 -23.85
N GLU A 49 -3.47 23.41 -23.98
CA GLU A 49 -3.97 22.41 -24.93
C GLU A 49 -5.42 21.92 -24.65
N ILE A 50 -5.93 22.05 -23.42
CA ILE A 50 -7.34 21.78 -23.07
C ILE A 50 -8.20 23.01 -23.39
N THR A 51 -7.79 24.19 -22.92
CA THR A 51 -8.59 25.42 -23.00
C THR A 51 -8.67 26.00 -24.41
N SER A 52 -7.58 25.92 -25.19
CA SER A 52 -7.56 26.41 -26.57
C SER A 52 -8.40 25.56 -27.54
N GLY A 53 -8.94 24.44 -27.07
CA GLY A 53 -9.62 23.45 -27.90
C GLY A 53 -8.69 22.86 -28.97
N ALA A 54 -9.26 22.05 -29.86
CA ALA A 54 -8.54 21.68 -31.07
C ALA A 54 -8.40 22.91 -31.97
N SER A 55 -7.34 23.68 -31.76
CA SER A 55 -6.97 24.77 -32.66
C SER A 55 -6.90 24.21 -34.09
N SER A 56 -7.62 24.88 -34.99
CA SER A 56 -8.03 24.53 -36.36
C SER A 56 -6.90 24.21 -37.36
N VAL A 57 -5.66 24.02 -36.89
CA VAL A 57 -4.46 23.79 -37.69
C VAL A 57 -4.12 22.30 -37.83
N ARG A 58 -4.67 21.40 -36.98
CA ARG A 58 -4.37 19.94 -37.02
C ARG A 58 -5.57 19.02 -36.76
N GLY A 59 -6.81 19.45 -37.05
CA GLY A 59 -7.97 18.55 -37.15
C GLY A 59 -8.33 17.69 -35.92
N GLY A 60 -7.90 18.07 -34.72
CA GLY A 60 -8.24 17.32 -33.50
C GLY A 60 -9.70 17.51 -33.07
N GLN A 61 -10.21 16.59 -32.26
CA GLN A 61 -11.40 16.81 -31.42
C GLN A 61 -10.96 17.23 -30.02
N GLY A 62 -11.75 18.05 -29.32
CA GLY A 62 -11.48 18.50 -27.96
C GLY A 62 -12.78 18.75 -27.23
N TYR A 63 -12.70 18.96 -25.91
CA TYR A 63 -13.90 19.10 -25.06
C TYR A 63 -14.82 20.28 -25.46
N PRO A 64 -16.12 20.18 -25.16
CA PRO A 64 -17.09 21.26 -25.39
C PRO A 64 -16.64 22.56 -24.73
N PRO A 65 -16.77 23.73 -25.40
CA PRO A 65 -16.31 25.02 -24.86
C PRO A 65 -16.77 25.31 -23.43
N GLU A 66 -18.01 24.97 -23.10
CA GLU A 66 -18.64 25.14 -21.80
C GLU A 66 -17.99 24.34 -20.67
N ALA A 67 -17.39 23.18 -20.97
CA ALA A 67 -16.76 22.32 -19.97
C ALA A 67 -15.24 22.59 -19.82
N ARG A 68 -14.63 23.38 -20.72
CA ARG A 68 -13.16 23.50 -20.80
C ARG A 68 -12.53 24.11 -19.56
N GLU A 69 -13.18 25.09 -18.94
CA GLU A 69 -12.64 25.76 -17.74
C GLU A 69 -12.63 24.81 -16.55
N GLU A 70 -13.71 24.06 -16.32
CA GLU A 70 -13.81 23.08 -15.24
C GLU A 70 -12.85 21.90 -15.46
N ILE A 71 -12.75 21.39 -16.69
CA ILE A 71 -11.78 20.33 -17.02
C ILE A 71 -10.35 20.85 -16.84
N ALA A 72 -10.06 22.09 -17.21
CA ALA A 72 -8.74 22.68 -16.99
C ALA A 72 -8.37 22.77 -15.50
N LEU A 73 -9.35 23.06 -14.63
CA LEU A 73 -9.16 23.03 -13.18
C LEU A 73 -8.88 21.59 -12.70
N ALA A 74 -9.69 20.62 -13.08
CA ALA A 74 -9.50 19.21 -12.70
C ALA A 74 -8.11 18.68 -13.14
N VAL A 75 -7.69 18.99 -14.37
CA VAL A 75 -6.35 18.64 -14.86
C VAL A 75 -5.25 19.36 -14.07
N THR A 76 -5.48 20.61 -13.64
CA THR A 76 -4.53 21.35 -12.79
C THR A 76 -4.38 20.70 -11.41
N GLU A 77 -5.49 20.28 -10.79
CA GLU A 77 -5.49 19.57 -9.51
C GLU A 77 -4.75 18.23 -9.60
N ALA A 78 -4.97 17.47 -10.68
CA ALA A 78 -4.24 16.24 -10.94
C ALA A 78 -2.73 16.48 -11.11
N PHE A 79 -2.32 17.56 -11.79
CA PHE A 79 -0.90 17.95 -11.88
C PHE A 79 -0.31 18.32 -10.50
N ALA A 80 -1.03 19.12 -9.72
CA ALA A 80 -0.61 19.49 -8.36
C ALA A 80 -0.45 18.24 -7.48
N TRP A 81 -1.34 17.26 -7.63
CA TRP A 81 -1.21 15.97 -6.95
C TRP A 81 0.05 15.22 -7.38
N LEU A 82 0.33 15.10 -8.70
CA LEU A 82 1.54 14.44 -9.20
C LEU A 82 2.84 15.09 -8.68
N GLU A 83 2.84 16.43 -8.55
CA GLU A 83 3.95 17.18 -7.97
C GLU A 83 4.10 16.90 -6.47
N ALA A 84 3.00 16.93 -5.71
CA ALA A 84 2.99 16.60 -4.29
C ALA A 84 3.49 15.18 -4.00
N GLN A 85 3.26 14.25 -4.94
CA GLN A 85 3.78 12.88 -4.86
C GLN A 85 5.20 12.69 -5.41
N ALA A 86 5.87 13.76 -5.84
CA ALA A 86 7.18 13.75 -6.49
C ALA A 86 7.25 12.80 -7.71
N LEU A 87 6.12 12.68 -8.43
CA LEU A 87 6.03 11.93 -9.69
C LEU A 87 6.33 12.83 -10.87
N LEU A 88 5.85 14.07 -10.82
CA LEU A 88 6.31 15.18 -11.65
C LEU A 88 7.25 16.05 -10.83
N VAL A 89 8.44 16.37 -11.36
CA VAL A 89 9.43 17.19 -10.65
C VAL A 89 9.99 18.28 -11.56
N PRO A 90 10.41 19.43 -11.03
CA PRO A 90 11.08 20.46 -11.83
C PRO A 90 12.31 19.89 -12.54
N GLN A 91 12.49 20.27 -13.80
CA GLN A 91 13.74 19.97 -14.51
C GLN A 91 14.87 20.74 -13.81
N PRO A 92 15.99 20.06 -13.46
CA PRO A 92 17.14 20.74 -12.87
C PRO A 92 17.60 21.93 -13.73
N GLY A 93 17.71 23.11 -13.12
CA GLY A 93 18.11 24.35 -13.82
C GLY A 93 17.00 25.04 -14.61
N SER A 94 15.73 24.62 -14.46
CA SER A 94 14.58 25.27 -15.07
C SER A 94 13.55 25.74 -14.03
N THR A 95 12.80 26.80 -14.37
CA THR A 95 11.72 27.37 -13.54
C THR A 95 10.32 27.17 -14.13
N GLY A 96 10.18 26.45 -15.24
CA GLY A 96 8.87 26.25 -15.90
C GLY A 96 8.72 24.94 -16.68
N TRP A 97 9.76 24.09 -16.65
CA TRP A 97 9.75 22.77 -17.25
C TRP A 97 9.88 21.72 -16.17
N SER A 98 9.12 20.65 -16.33
CA SER A 98 9.09 19.50 -15.44
C SER A 98 9.50 18.23 -16.18
N VAL A 99 9.91 17.21 -15.45
CA VAL A 99 10.23 15.88 -15.97
C VAL A 99 9.57 14.81 -15.10
N LEU A 100 9.25 13.66 -15.71
CA LEU A 100 8.87 12.49 -14.93
C LEU A 100 10.05 12.06 -14.06
N SER A 101 9.79 11.87 -12.76
CA SER A 101 10.77 11.39 -11.81
C SER A 101 11.22 9.96 -12.16
N ARG A 102 12.33 9.52 -11.56
CA ARG A 102 12.83 8.15 -11.75
C ARG A 102 11.81 7.07 -11.37
N ARG A 103 10.93 7.37 -10.40
CA ARG A 103 9.84 6.48 -10.00
C ARG A 103 8.71 6.52 -11.02
N ALA A 104 8.27 7.73 -11.41
CA ALA A 104 7.21 7.93 -12.39
C ALA A 104 7.45 7.19 -13.72
N ARG A 105 8.70 7.16 -14.19
CA ARG A 105 9.11 6.44 -15.41
C ARG A 105 8.97 4.91 -15.35
N ARG A 106 8.78 4.34 -14.16
CA ARG A 106 8.65 2.88 -13.99
C ARG A 106 7.22 2.40 -14.16
N PHE A 107 6.22 3.26 -13.99
CA PHE A 107 4.82 2.90 -14.16
C PHE A 107 4.54 2.56 -15.62
N GLN A 108 4.09 1.33 -15.87
CA GLN A 108 3.71 0.82 -17.19
C GLN A 108 2.20 0.91 -17.40
N SER A 109 1.40 0.93 -16.33
CA SER A 109 -0.05 0.97 -16.37
C SER A 109 -0.66 1.84 -15.26
N GLU A 110 -1.94 2.17 -15.40
CA GLU A 110 -2.74 2.77 -14.31
C GLU A 110 -2.83 1.82 -13.10
N GLU A 111 -2.77 0.50 -13.31
CA GLU A 111 -2.73 -0.49 -12.24
C GLU A 111 -1.45 -0.37 -11.40
N ASP A 112 -0.28 -0.20 -12.03
CA ASP A 112 0.98 0.01 -11.27
C ASP A 112 0.91 1.28 -10.40
N PHE A 113 0.20 2.30 -10.90
CA PHE A 113 -0.01 3.54 -10.19
C PHE A 113 -1.01 3.39 -9.03
N ARG A 114 -2.11 2.65 -9.24
CA ARG A 114 -3.07 2.28 -8.20
C ARG A 114 -2.40 1.47 -7.09
N GLN A 115 -1.55 0.51 -7.45
CA GLN A 115 -0.74 -0.26 -6.49
C GLN A 115 0.21 0.64 -5.70
N PHE A 116 0.80 1.67 -6.33
CA PHE A 116 1.59 2.68 -5.62
C PHE A 116 0.75 3.51 -4.65
N GLN A 117 -0.47 3.91 -5.03
CA GLN A 117 -1.37 4.64 -4.14
C GLN A 117 -1.73 3.78 -2.91
N LEU A 118 -2.16 2.54 -3.15
CA LEU A 118 -2.45 1.59 -2.07
C LEU A 118 -1.24 1.34 -1.18
N ALA A 119 -0.04 1.24 -1.76
CA ALA A 119 1.19 1.05 -0.99
C ALA A 119 1.47 2.19 0.03
N ARG A 120 0.80 3.34 -0.10
CA ARG A 120 0.88 4.45 0.85
C ARG A 120 -0.19 4.42 1.94
N CYS A 121 -1.20 3.57 1.80
CA CYS A 121 -2.27 3.39 2.79
C CYS A 121 -1.80 2.63 4.03
N LEU A 122 -0.67 1.90 3.97
CA LEU A 122 -0.10 1.27 5.15
C LEU A 122 0.48 2.32 6.09
N ASN A 123 -0.34 2.76 7.04
CA ASN A 123 0.07 3.70 8.07
C ASN A 123 0.96 3.00 9.11
N ARG A 124 2.25 3.37 9.12
CA ARG A 124 3.25 2.86 10.06
C ARG A 124 2.83 3.00 11.52
N ASP A 125 2.18 4.12 11.88
CA ASP A 125 1.85 4.44 13.27
C ASP A 125 0.68 3.59 13.80
N LEU A 126 -0.09 2.96 12.91
CA LEU A 126 -1.13 2.00 13.26
C LEU A 126 -0.61 0.57 13.37
N LEU A 127 0.67 0.32 13.03
CA LEU A 127 1.28 -1.00 13.16
C LEU A 127 1.77 -1.25 14.58
N HIS A 128 1.74 -2.52 14.98
CA HIS A 128 2.33 -2.97 16.23
C HIS A 128 3.84 -2.66 16.23
N PRO A 129 4.43 -2.13 17.33
CA PRO A 129 5.83 -1.72 17.37
C PRO A 129 6.81 -2.80 16.92
N ALA A 130 6.53 -4.08 17.21
CA ALA A 130 7.37 -5.21 16.83
C ALA A 130 7.52 -5.43 15.31
N ILE A 131 6.62 -4.88 14.49
CA ILE A 131 6.66 -5.03 13.02
C ILE A 131 6.67 -3.68 12.28
N ALA A 132 6.42 -2.57 12.99
CA ALA A 132 6.18 -1.27 12.39
C ALA A 132 7.35 -0.76 11.53
N GLU A 133 8.59 -1.11 11.85
CA GLU A 133 9.74 -0.70 11.05
C GLU A 133 10.00 -1.64 9.87
N GLU A 134 10.29 -2.91 10.14
CA GLU A 134 10.71 -3.87 9.11
C GLU A 134 9.63 -4.09 8.05
N ALA A 135 8.41 -4.47 8.47
CA ALA A 135 7.32 -4.76 7.55
C ALA A 135 6.92 -3.52 6.73
N TRP A 136 6.91 -2.34 7.36
CA TRP A 136 6.61 -1.09 6.66
C TRP A 136 7.68 -0.75 5.61
N LEU A 137 8.97 -0.87 5.94
CA LEU A 137 10.07 -0.62 5.00
C LEU A 137 10.02 -1.55 3.79
N SER A 138 9.72 -2.84 4.02
CA SER A 138 9.50 -3.81 2.94
C SER A 138 8.30 -3.40 2.08
N PHE A 139 7.20 -3.01 2.71
CA PHE A 139 5.96 -2.65 2.03
C PHE A 139 6.10 -1.40 1.15
N VAL A 140 6.65 -0.29 1.66
CA VAL A 140 6.82 0.97 0.89
C VAL A 140 7.85 0.85 -0.24
N ARG A 141 8.64 -0.24 -0.25
CA ARG A 141 9.57 -0.59 -1.34
C ARG A 141 8.94 -1.51 -2.40
N GLY A 142 7.65 -1.84 -2.27
CA GLY A 142 6.95 -2.78 -3.16
C GLY A 142 7.32 -4.24 -2.93
N ARG A 143 7.91 -4.59 -1.77
CA ARG A 143 8.27 -5.98 -1.42
C ARG A 143 7.18 -6.60 -0.56
N PHE A 144 5.98 -6.73 -1.11
CA PHE A 144 4.79 -7.14 -0.36
C PHE A 144 4.93 -8.53 0.27
N ALA A 145 5.46 -9.50 -0.47
CA ALA A 145 5.73 -10.84 0.07
C ALA A 145 6.68 -10.81 1.29
N SER A 146 7.71 -9.95 1.25
CA SER A 146 8.63 -9.77 2.38
C SER A 146 7.93 -9.14 3.58
N ALA A 147 7.13 -8.09 3.37
CA ALA A 147 6.39 -7.43 4.44
C ALA A 147 5.44 -8.41 5.17
N VAL A 148 4.70 -9.22 4.41
CA VAL A 148 3.82 -10.26 4.95
C VAL A 148 4.61 -11.31 5.73
N PHE A 149 5.70 -11.83 5.16
CA PHE A 149 6.53 -12.83 5.81
C PHE A 149 7.15 -12.32 7.12
N GLU A 150 7.71 -11.11 7.11
CA GLU A 150 8.29 -10.44 8.28
C GLU A 150 7.24 -10.26 9.39
N ALA A 151 6.05 -9.75 9.04
CA ALA A 151 4.97 -9.53 9.98
C ALA A 151 4.46 -10.84 10.61
N MET A 152 4.19 -11.87 9.81
CA MET A 152 3.70 -13.16 10.30
C MET A 152 4.77 -13.95 11.07
N ARG A 153 6.05 -13.78 10.71
CA ARG A 153 7.16 -14.33 11.49
C ARG A 153 7.23 -13.68 12.88
N ALA A 154 7.01 -12.38 12.98
CA ALA A 154 6.98 -11.69 14.27
C ALA A 154 5.84 -12.20 15.17
N VAL A 155 4.65 -12.46 14.61
CA VAL A 155 3.54 -13.11 15.35
C VAL A 155 3.99 -14.45 15.93
N GLU A 156 4.63 -15.30 15.13
CA GLU A 156 5.11 -16.61 15.60
C GLU A 156 6.13 -16.48 16.74
N ILE A 157 7.09 -15.55 16.61
CA ILE A 157 8.10 -15.30 17.64
C ILE A 157 7.43 -14.80 18.92
N ALA A 158 6.54 -13.82 18.83
CA ALA A 158 5.86 -13.23 19.97
C ALA A 158 5.01 -14.28 20.72
N VAL A 159 4.24 -15.12 20.01
CA VAL A 159 3.46 -16.21 20.64
C VAL A 159 4.37 -17.18 21.38
N ARG A 160 5.49 -17.58 20.76
CA ARG A 160 6.43 -18.52 21.37
C ARG A 160 7.06 -17.96 22.65
N GLU A 161 7.48 -16.70 22.60
CA GLU A 161 8.10 -16.01 23.74
C GLU A 161 7.10 -15.77 24.86
N ALA A 162 5.89 -15.27 24.55
CA ALA A 162 4.84 -15.02 25.52
C ALA A 162 4.39 -16.32 26.22
N GLY A 163 4.35 -17.43 25.49
CA GLY A 163 3.98 -18.73 26.05
C GLY A 163 5.13 -19.51 26.69
N GLY A 164 6.39 -19.03 26.64
CA GLY A 164 7.55 -19.78 27.12
C GLY A 164 7.74 -21.14 26.43
N LEU A 165 7.34 -21.24 25.16
CA LEU A 165 7.28 -22.50 24.42
C LEU A 165 8.62 -22.85 23.75
N ALA A 166 8.84 -24.15 23.48
CA ALA A 166 10.12 -24.62 22.96
C ALA A 166 10.35 -24.18 21.51
N GLN A 167 11.62 -23.90 21.14
CA GLN A 167 11.99 -23.46 19.79
C GLN A 167 11.60 -24.43 18.66
N LYS A 168 11.43 -25.72 18.97
CA LYS A 168 10.98 -26.74 18.02
C LYS A 168 9.49 -26.61 17.64
N GLN A 169 8.70 -25.84 18.39
CA GLN A 169 7.29 -25.61 18.10
C GLN A 169 7.17 -24.42 17.14
N VAL A 170 6.60 -24.68 15.97
CA VAL A 170 6.43 -23.70 14.88
C VAL A 170 5.05 -23.88 14.22
N GLY A 171 4.61 -22.85 13.52
CA GLY A 171 3.39 -22.84 12.72
C GLY A 171 2.15 -23.18 13.55
N THR A 172 1.25 -23.98 12.98
CA THR A 172 -0.03 -24.35 13.60
C THR A 172 0.13 -25.09 14.92
N LYS A 173 1.16 -25.94 15.05
CA LYS A 173 1.45 -26.69 16.28
C LYS A 173 1.83 -25.76 17.44
N LEU A 174 2.51 -24.64 17.15
CA LEU A 174 2.81 -23.62 18.16
C LEU A 174 1.54 -22.94 18.64
N MET A 175 0.67 -22.52 17.69
CA MET A 175 -0.58 -21.83 18.04
C MET A 175 -1.50 -22.72 18.87
N GLN A 176 -1.61 -24.01 18.53
CA GLN A 176 -2.40 -24.98 19.29
C GLN A 176 -1.82 -25.19 20.70
N ALA A 177 -0.50 -25.21 20.86
CA ALA A 177 0.13 -25.33 22.17
C ALA A 177 -0.03 -24.06 23.03
N ALA A 178 -0.08 -22.88 22.41
CA ALA A 178 -0.19 -21.61 23.10
C ALA A 178 -1.62 -21.28 23.56
N PHE A 179 -2.61 -21.50 22.70
CA PHE A 179 -4.01 -21.10 22.91
C PHE A 179 -4.98 -22.27 23.13
N GLY A 180 -4.53 -23.51 22.88
CA GLY A 180 -5.33 -24.70 23.13
C GLY A 180 -5.53 -24.97 24.61
N GLN A 181 -6.25 -26.05 24.94
CA GLN A 181 -6.58 -26.40 26.31
C GLN A 181 -5.33 -26.51 27.21
N GLY A 182 -5.30 -25.74 28.30
CA GLY A 182 -4.15 -25.64 29.21
C GLY A 182 -2.97 -24.84 28.66
N GLY A 183 -3.13 -24.17 27.52
CA GLY A 183 -2.12 -23.33 26.90
C GLY A 183 -1.88 -22.04 27.67
N PRO A 184 -0.64 -21.53 27.71
CA PRO A 184 -0.23 -20.39 28.53
C PRO A 184 -0.82 -19.04 28.09
N LEU A 185 -1.34 -18.94 26.86
CA LEU A 185 -1.98 -17.73 26.32
C LEU A 185 -3.50 -17.87 26.20
N ARG A 186 -4.07 -18.96 26.72
CA ARG A 186 -5.51 -19.18 26.74
C ARG A 186 -6.17 -18.26 27.77
N ASP A 187 -7.31 -17.69 27.38
CA ASP A 187 -8.11 -16.84 28.26
C ASP A 187 -9.05 -17.66 29.13
N SER A 188 -8.65 -18.00 30.34
CA SER A 188 -9.47 -18.81 31.25
C SER A 188 -10.75 -18.10 31.72
N GLU A 189 -10.91 -16.80 31.46
CA GLU A 189 -12.10 -16.03 31.84
C GLU A 189 -13.16 -15.96 30.73
N ALA A 190 -12.81 -16.36 29.50
CA ALA A 190 -13.70 -16.35 28.34
C ALA A 190 -14.53 -17.64 28.23
N ASP A 191 -15.65 -17.57 27.51
CA ASP A 191 -16.44 -18.76 27.18
C ASP A 191 -15.65 -19.71 26.27
N THR A 192 -15.84 -21.02 26.43
CA THR A 192 -15.08 -22.04 25.69
C THR A 192 -15.15 -21.87 24.17
N ALA A 193 -16.29 -21.41 23.65
CA ALA A 193 -16.44 -21.12 22.22
C ALA A 193 -15.55 -19.95 21.73
N GLU A 194 -15.35 -18.93 22.57
CA GLU A 194 -14.51 -17.77 22.27
C GLU A 194 -13.02 -18.15 22.36
N GLU A 195 -12.64 -18.93 23.39
CA GLU A 195 -11.29 -19.46 23.54
C GLU A 195 -10.88 -20.29 22.30
N ASP A 196 -11.76 -21.21 21.89
CA ASP A 196 -11.52 -22.06 20.72
C ASP A 196 -11.54 -21.24 19.42
N GLY A 197 -12.41 -20.23 19.33
CA GLY A 197 -12.44 -19.29 18.23
C GLY A 197 -11.10 -18.54 18.06
N LEU A 198 -10.53 -18.04 19.16
CA LEU A 198 -9.24 -17.35 19.14
C LEU A 198 -8.10 -18.28 18.74
N MET A 199 -8.07 -19.49 19.28
CA MET A 199 -7.10 -20.51 18.87
C MET A 199 -7.20 -20.78 17.35
N HIS A 200 -8.41 -20.97 16.83
CA HIS A 200 -8.63 -21.22 15.41
C HIS A 200 -8.22 -20.03 14.54
N LEU A 201 -8.42 -18.79 15.00
CA LEU A 201 -7.96 -17.58 14.31
C LEU A 201 -6.43 -17.60 14.14
N PHE A 202 -5.67 -17.85 15.21
CA PHE A 202 -4.21 -17.92 15.15
C PHE A 202 -3.73 -19.09 14.27
N ILE A 203 -4.34 -20.27 14.42
CA ILE A 203 -4.01 -21.43 13.59
C ILE A 203 -4.25 -21.13 12.10
N GLY A 204 -5.41 -20.54 11.78
CA GLY A 204 -5.80 -20.16 10.42
C GLY A 204 -4.85 -19.12 9.83
N ALA A 205 -4.56 -18.05 10.57
CA ALA A 205 -3.65 -17.00 10.10
C ALA A 205 -2.24 -17.53 9.81
N MET A 206 -1.66 -18.33 10.72
CA MET A 206 -0.34 -18.93 10.51
C MET A 206 -0.34 -19.95 9.37
N GLY A 207 -1.40 -20.76 9.27
CA GLY A 207 -1.59 -21.75 8.23
C GLY A 207 -1.70 -21.15 6.83
N SER A 208 -2.42 -20.04 6.71
CA SER A 208 -2.70 -19.38 5.43
C SER A 208 -1.58 -18.44 4.99
N TYR A 209 -0.99 -17.65 5.88
CA TYR A 209 -0.14 -16.52 5.48
C TYR A 209 1.35 -16.69 5.82
N LYS A 210 1.72 -17.53 6.78
CA LYS A 210 3.14 -17.80 7.06
C LYS A 210 3.65 -19.05 6.34
N ASN A 211 2.90 -20.15 6.45
CA ASN A 211 3.37 -21.45 5.99
C ASN A 211 3.62 -21.51 4.46
N PRO A 212 2.75 -20.93 3.60
CA PRO A 212 3.03 -20.92 2.16
C PRO A 212 4.31 -20.16 1.82
N HIS A 213 4.53 -18.98 2.41
CA HIS A 213 5.74 -18.18 2.20
C HIS A 213 7.00 -18.80 2.80
N SER A 214 6.87 -19.72 3.77
CA SER A 214 8.00 -20.45 4.36
C SER A 214 8.41 -21.69 3.56
N HIS A 215 7.50 -22.27 2.77
CA HIS A 215 7.70 -23.54 2.06
C HIS A 215 7.74 -23.38 0.53
N ARG A 216 7.21 -22.28 -0.01
CA ARG A 216 7.11 -22.00 -1.44
C ARG A 216 7.39 -20.52 -1.68
N ASN A 217 7.94 -20.19 -2.84
CA ASN A 217 8.06 -18.79 -3.26
C ASN A 217 6.69 -18.31 -3.76
N VAL A 218 5.85 -17.82 -2.86
CA VAL A 218 4.53 -17.28 -3.18
C VAL A 218 4.71 -15.82 -3.59
N ALA A 219 4.44 -15.53 -4.86
CA ALA A 219 4.37 -14.15 -5.33
C ALA A 219 3.23 -13.43 -4.62
N MET A 220 3.49 -12.20 -4.17
CA MET A 220 2.50 -11.29 -3.61
C MET A 220 2.72 -9.96 -4.32
N GLU A 221 1.82 -9.65 -5.25
CA GLU A 221 1.88 -8.45 -6.10
C GLU A 221 0.78 -7.44 -5.75
N ASP A 222 -0.25 -7.88 -5.02
CA ASP A 222 -1.33 -7.01 -4.57
C ASP A 222 -0.96 -6.32 -3.25
N ALA A 223 -0.82 -5.00 -3.30
CA ALA A 223 -0.58 -4.16 -2.13
C ALA A 223 -1.77 -4.21 -1.15
N GLY A 224 -3.01 -4.31 -1.65
CA GLY A 224 -4.22 -4.35 -0.83
C GLY A 224 -4.25 -5.56 0.07
N GLU A 225 -4.10 -6.75 -0.52
CA GLU A 225 -4.01 -8.02 0.24
C GLU A 225 -2.88 -7.98 1.28
N ALA A 226 -1.71 -7.45 0.91
CA ALA A 226 -0.60 -7.34 1.85
C ALA A 226 -0.88 -6.37 3.01
N ILE A 227 -1.63 -5.27 2.81
CA ILE A 227 -2.07 -4.38 3.90
C ILE A 227 -2.96 -5.14 4.88
N GLU A 228 -3.94 -5.88 4.36
CA GLU A 228 -4.88 -6.64 5.19
C GLU A 228 -4.13 -7.65 6.07
N ILE A 229 -3.19 -8.40 5.49
CA ILE A 229 -2.41 -9.40 6.22
C ILE A 229 -1.47 -8.75 7.24
N VAL A 230 -0.77 -7.66 6.88
CA VAL A 230 0.13 -6.95 7.82
C VAL A 230 -0.68 -6.31 8.95
N THR A 231 -1.88 -5.81 8.67
CA THR A 231 -2.79 -5.24 9.67
C THR A 231 -3.36 -6.34 10.58
N LEU A 232 -3.70 -7.50 10.02
CA LEU A 232 -4.07 -8.68 10.79
C LEU A 232 -2.93 -9.10 11.73
N ALA A 233 -1.69 -9.20 11.23
CA ALA A 233 -0.52 -9.53 12.06
C ALA A 233 -0.32 -8.52 13.20
N SER A 234 -0.48 -7.22 12.91
CA SER A 234 -0.48 -6.14 13.90
C SER A 234 -1.54 -6.33 14.98
N HIS A 235 -2.74 -6.75 14.61
CA HIS A 235 -3.82 -7.05 15.55
C HIS A 235 -3.51 -8.30 16.39
N LEU A 236 -3.04 -9.38 15.78
CA LEU A 236 -2.65 -10.61 16.48
C LEU A 236 -1.54 -10.34 17.52
N LEU A 237 -0.56 -9.50 17.21
CA LEU A 237 0.48 -9.11 18.16
C LEU A 237 -0.09 -8.38 19.39
N ARG A 238 -1.06 -7.48 19.19
CA ARG A 238 -1.74 -6.82 20.33
C ARG A 238 -2.50 -7.80 21.20
N ILE A 239 -3.10 -8.84 20.61
CA ILE A 239 -3.71 -9.92 21.37
C ILE A 239 -2.65 -10.64 22.19
N VAL A 240 -1.50 -10.99 21.60
CA VAL A 240 -0.40 -11.65 22.33
C VAL A 240 0.08 -10.80 23.50
N ASP A 241 0.24 -9.49 23.31
CA ASP A 241 0.60 -8.57 24.40
C ASP A 241 -0.42 -8.60 25.54
N ALA A 242 -1.72 -8.58 25.22
CA ALA A 242 -2.78 -8.65 26.21
C ALA A 242 -2.87 -10.01 26.93
N ARG A 243 -2.44 -11.10 26.28
CA ARG A 243 -2.42 -12.46 26.86
C ARG A 243 -1.12 -12.80 27.57
N ARG A 244 -0.12 -11.92 27.51
CA ARG A 244 1.18 -12.21 28.09
C ARG A 244 1.05 -12.32 29.61
N PRO A 245 1.48 -13.44 30.23
CA PRO A 245 1.44 -13.57 31.68
C PRO A 245 2.22 -12.41 32.29
N ALA A 246 1.66 -11.78 33.34
CA ALA A 246 2.40 -10.80 34.13
C ALA A 246 3.72 -11.47 34.54
N GLN A 247 4.85 -10.89 34.11
CA GLN A 247 6.16 -11.43 34.49
C GLN A 247 6.18 -11.50 36.01
N GLN A 248 6.26 -12.71 36.57
CA GLN A 248 6.62 -12.86 37.97
C GLN A 248 8.02 -12.27 38.09
N GLU A 249 8.12 -11.03 38.59
CA GLU A 249 9.38 -10.45 39.01
C GLU A 249 10.01 -11.45 39.98
N LYS A 250 11.04 -12.16 39.52
CA LYS A 250 11.88 -12.96 40.39
C LYS A 250 12.42 -11.99 41.46
N PRO A 251 12.14 -12.18 42.75
CA PRO A 251 12.75 -11.35 43.76
C PRO A 251 14.27 -11.47 43.62
N PRO A 252 15.03 -10.36 43.75
CA PRO A 252 16.48 -10.41 43.62
C PRO A 252 17.03 -11.41 44.62
N ASP A 253 17.91 -12.30 44.15
CA ASP A 253 18.64 -13.22 45.00
C ASP A 253 19.30 -12.42 46.11
N LYS A 254 18.87 -12.66 47.36
CA LYS A 254 19.52 -12.10 48.53
C LYS A 254 20.92 -12.71 48.61
N VAL A 255 21.92 -11.87 48.36
CA VAL A 255 23.35 -12.12 48.60
C VAL A 255 23.60 -12.36 50.09
#